data_AF-A0AAN6VSY6-F1
#
_entry.id   AF-A0AAN6VSY6-F1
#
_cell.length_a   1.000
_cell.length_b   1.000
_cell.length_c   1.000
_cell.angle_alpha   90.00
_cell.angle_beta   90.00
_cell.angle_gamma   90.00
#
_symmetry.space_group_name_H-M   'P 1'
#
loop_
_entity.id
_entity.type
_entity.pdbx_description
1 polymer ?
#
loop_
_entity_poly.entity_id
_entity_poly.type
_entity_poly.pdbx_seq_one_letter_code
_entity_poly.pdbx_strand_id
1 'polypeptide(L)'
;MRIGCLQFAPQVGDVANNITRAEDVLSKADPDDLENLDLLVLPEMAFSGYNFKSPEHISPYLEPTGSGVSSKWARTTARKHNCTVAVGYPEKVDTEEQTSAPETYNALIVVNSGGEKLANYRKSFLYYTDDTWALEGQGFYGGKLGSFGQAALGICMDINPYKFEAPWDAYEFAFHVLQVRANLVILSTAWLTNDERTSFLSRPDAPDMSTLTYWVRRLEPVIQTNSSEETIVIFANRCGTEGEATYAGTSTVMGIKDGEVSVYGVLGRGVEELLVVDTDDLPFGKIVDRPGVPVNGEPGAPPAPAEEPEDKPPKDTGGAGAGSGLHAFHKNTHRVGTEHPSKQQQQQQQQQQRGHNNPTSTTHPPNKANRKPIPT
;
A
#
# COMPACT_ATOMS: atom_id res chain seq x y z
N MET A 1 -14.65 19.06 11.04
CA MET A 1 -13.27 18.57 11.35
C MET A 1 -12.40 18.91 10.15
N ARG A 2 -11.29 19.64 10.35
CA ARG A 2 -10.38 20.03 9.27
C ARG A 2 -9.27 19.00 9.07
N ILE A 3 -9.29 18.34 7.92
CA ILE A 3 -8.42 17.22 7.59
C ILE A 3 -7.53 17.59 6.41
N GLY A 4 -6.22 17.36 6.57
CA GLY A 4 -5.18 17.53 5.57
C GLY A 4 -4.68 16.17 5.07
N CYS A 5 -4.65 15.94 3.76
CA CYS A 5 -3.93 14.80 3.16
C CYS A 5 -2.77 15.34 2.33
N LEU A 6 -1.54 15.02 2.73
CA LEU A 6 -0.34 15.44 2.01
C LEU A 6 -0.04 14.42 0.92
N GLN A 7 -0.37 14.73 -0.33
CA GLN A 7 -0.02 13.90 -1.47
C GLN A 7 1.28 14.42 -2.09
N PHE A 8 2.27 13.55 -2.23
CA PHE A 8 3.54 13.90 -2.86
C PHE A 8 4.22 12.66 -3.44
N ALA A 9 5.34 12.87 -4.14
CA ALA A 9 6.06 11.82 -4.85
C ALA A 9 7.44 11.52 -4.21
N PRO A 10 7.49 10.84 -3.05
CA PRO A 10 8.77 10.47 -2.44
C PRO A 10 9.59 9.54 -3.37
N GLN A 11 10.89 9.48 -3.16
CA GLN A 11 11.80 8.64 -3.93
C GLN A 11 12.52 7.65 -3.00
N VAL A 12 12.62 6.39 -3.42
CA VAL A 12 13.24 5.32 -2.63
C VAL A 12 14.66 5.69 -2.19
N GLY A 13 14.88 5.67 -0.87
CA GLY A 13 16.16 5.98 -0.24
C GLY A 13 16.56 7.46 -0.17
N ASP A 14 15.74 8.38 -0.69
CA ASP A 14 16.06 9.82 -0.78
C ASP A 14 15.49 10.64 0.39
N VAL A 15 15.77 10.20 1.63
CA VAL A 15 15.09 10.66 2.84
C VAL A 15 15.07 12.18 3.02
N ALA A 16 16.22 12.84 2.88
CA ALA A 16 16.32 14.28 3.11
C ALA A 16 15.51 15.09 2.08
N ASN A 17 15.57 14.70 0.80
CA ASN A 17 14.80 15.38 -0.23
C ASN A 17 13.31 15.02 -0.16
N ASN A 18 12.94 13.83 0.30
CA ASN A 18 11.53 13.50 0.53
C ASN A 18 10.91 14.34 1.64
N ILE A 19 11.65 14.59 2.72
CA ILE A 19 11.23 15.56 3.75
C ILE A 19 11.10 16.95 3.13
N THR A 20 12.08 17.38 2.34
CA THR A 20 12.04 18.68 1.65
C THR A 20 10.82 18.80 0.73
N ARG A 21 10.49 17.75 -0.05
CA ARG A 21 9.31 17.72 -0.92
C ARG A 21 8.01 17.87 -0.13
N ALA A 22 7.88 17.16 0.99
CA ALA A 22 6.71 17.30 1.85
C ALA A 22 6.61 18.71 2.45
N GLU A 23 7.73 19.29 2.88
CA GLU A 23 7.80 20.66 3.38
C GLU A 23 7.47 21.69 2.29
N ASP A 24 7.90 21.46 1.05
CA ASP A 24 7.58 22.31 -0.10
C ASP A 24 6.07 22.30 -0.39
N VAL A 25 5.43 21.12 -0.32
CA VAL A 25 3.95 21.01 -0.46
C VAL A 25 3.25 21.80 0.64
N LEU A 26 3.65 21.63 1.90
CA LEU A 26 3.08 22.39 3.02
C LEU A 26 3.33 23.90 2.88
N SER A 27 4.51 24.32 2.41
CA SER A 27 4.84 25.74 2.28
C SER A 27 4.01 26.48 1.22
N LYS A 28 3.44 25.74 0.27
CA LYS A 28 2.59 26.28 -0.81
C LYS A 28 1.10 26.28 -0.44
N ALA A 29 0.72 25.56 0.62
CA ALA A 29 -0.66 25.54 1.09
C ALA A 29 -1.06 26.91 1.65
N ASP A 30 -2.37 27.19 1.65
CA ASP A 30 -2.91 28.39 2.27
C ASP A 30 -2.55 28.39 3.77
N PRO A 31 -1.95 29.48 4.31
CA PRO A 31 -1.70 29.59 5.74
C PRO A 31 -2.94 29.34 6.61
N ASP A 32 -4.13 29.78 6.16
CA ASP A 32 -5.39 29.63 6.93
C ASP A 32 -5.81 28.16 7.03
N ASP A 33 -5.50 27.35 6.00
CA ASP A 33 -5.73 25.91 5.98
C ASP A 33 -4.81 25.18 6.96
N LEU A 34 -3.59 25.67 7.13
CA LEU A 34 -2.58 25.08 8.02
C LEU A 34 -2.74 25.51 9.48
N GLU A 35 -3.26 26.70 9.76
CA GLU A 35 -3.47 27.20 11.12
C GLU A 35 -4.64 26.51 11.84
N ASN A 36 -5.64 26.06 11.09
CA ASN A 36 -6.87 25.47 11.64
C ASN A 36 -6.96 23.95 11.43
N LEU A 37 -5.85 23.30 11.08
CA LEU A 37 -5.85 21.88 10.77
C LEU A 37 -6.03 21.05 12.04
N ASP A 38 -6.99 20.12 12.05
CA ASP A 38 -7.15 19.20 13.16
C ASP A 38 -6.24 17.97 12.99
N LEU A 39 -6.18 17.44 11.77
CA LEU A 39 -5.48 16.19 11.42
C LEU A 39 -4.74 16.31 10.09
N LEU A 40 -3.45 15.99 10.06
CA LEU A 40 -2.63 15.85 8.86
C LEU A 40 -2.24 14.39 8.66
N VAL A 41 -2.57 13.81 7.51
CA VAL A 41 -2.25 12.42 7.16
C VAL A 41 -1.27 12.38 5.99
N LEU A 42 -0.16 11.69 6.18
CA LEU A 42 0.86 11.44 5.17
C LEU A 42 0.73 10.02 4.59
N PRO A 43 1.25 9.78 3.38
CA PRO A 43 1.22 8.48 2.72
C PRO A 43 2.07 7.43 3.43
N GLU A 44 1.90 6.19 2.98
CA GLU A 44 2.70 5.06 3.42
C GLU A 44 4.17 5.30 3.07
N MET A 45 5.07 5.00 4.01
CA MET A 45 6.52 5.09 3.82
C MET A 45 6.98 6.48 3.31
N ALA A 46 6.38 7.53 3.87
CA ALA A 46 6.40 8.90 3.35
C ALA A 46 7.83 9.40 3.06
N PHE A 47 8.78 9.20 3.96
CA PHE A 47 10.12 9.76 3.79
C PHE A 47 11.15 8.79 3.24
N SER A 48 10.91 7.48 3.29
CA SER A 48 11.83 6.48 2.76
C SER A 48 11.62 6.18 1.27
N GLY A 49 10.45 6.49 0.72
CA GLY A 49 9.97 5.83 -0.50
C GLY A 49 9.55 4.39 -0.21
N TYR A 50 9.07 3.64 -1.21
CA TYR A 50 8.35 2.39 -0.97
C TYR A 50 9.01 1.15 -1.60
N ASN A 51 9.49 1.25 -2.84
CA ASN A 51 9.86 0.11 -3.68
C ASN A 51 11.24 -0.51 -3.34
N PHE A 52 11.47 -0.83 -2.07
CA PHE A 52 12.63 -1.59 -1.61
C PHE A 52 12.55 -3.04 -2.09
N LYS A 53 13.72 -3.62 -2.40
CA LYS A 53 13.81 -4.92 -3.10
C LYS A 53 14.35 -6.04 -2.22
N SER A 54 14.93 -5.71 -1.08
CA SER A 54 15.50 -6.67 -0.15
C SER A 54 15.65 -6.05 1.24
N PRO A 55 15.86 -6.88 2.29
CA PRO A 55 16.19 -6.40 3.63
C PRO A 55 17.42 -5.48 3.65
N GLU A 56 18.44 -5.79 2.85
CA GLU A 56 19.67 -4.99 2.76
C GLU A 56 19.42 -3.62 2.13
N HIS A 57 18.52 -3.56 1.14
CA HIS A 57 18.17 -2.31 0.47
C HIS A 57 17.44 -1.35 1.43
N ILE A 58 16.52 -1.85 2.26
CA ILE A 58 15.80 -0.99 3.21
C ILE A 58 16.59 -0.70 4.50
N SER A 59 17.55 -1.57 4.86
CA SER A 59 18.28 -1.50 6.14
C SER A 59 18.79 -0.11 6.54
N PRO A 60 19.36 0.72 5.63
CA PRO A 60 19.84 2.06 5.97
C PRO A 60 18.75 3.08 6.34
N TYR A 61 17.49 2.77 6.00
CA TYR A 61 16.35 3.68 6.11
C TYR A 61 15.39 3.31 7.23
N LEU A 62 15.60 2.14 7.85
CA LEU A 62 14.87 1.68 9.02
C LEU A 62 15.01 2.66 10.18
N GLU A 63 13.90 2.95 10.84
CA GLU A 63 13.80 3.92 11.93
C GLU A 63 13.42 3.23 13.24
N PRO A 64 14.08 3.54 14.37
CA PRO A 64 13.64 3.00 15.65
C PRO A 64 12.23 3.46 16.01
N THR A 65 11.43 2.55 16.59
CA THR A 65 10.04 2.79 16.96
C THR A 65 9.84 4.17 17.59
N GLY A 66 9.09 5.04 16.89
CA GLY A 66 8.71 6.36 17.37
C GLY A 66 9.82 7.35 17.72
N SER A 67 11.08 7.11 17.31
CA SER A 67 12.19 8.04 17.55
C SER A 67 13.07 8.37 16.34
N GLY A 68 12.82 7.75 15.18
CA GLY A 68 13.47 8.10 13.91
C GLY A 68 13.03 9.44 13.29
N VAL A 69 13.52 9.72 12.09
CA VAL A 69 13.28 10.98 11.34
C VAL A 69 11.80 11.26 11.10
N SER A 70 10.99 10.26 10.75
CA SER A 70 9.55 10.40 10.53
C SER A 70 8.84 10.84 11.80
N SER A 71 9.15 10.21 12.93
CA SER A 71 8.58 10.58 14.22
C SER A 71 9.00 11.98 14.69
N LYS A 72 10.24 12.39 14.40
CA LYS A 72 10.76 13.73 14.73
C LYS A 72 10.06 14.79 13.89
N TRP A 73 9.94 14.55 12.58
CA TRP A 73 9.20 15.42 11.68
C TRP A 73 7.74 15.55 12.12
N ALA A 74 7.05 14.44 12.38
CA ALA A 74 5.66 14.46 12.84
C ALA A 74 5.47 15.27 14.13
N ARG A 75 6.34 15.11 15.13
CA ARG A 75 6.28 15.92 16.37
C ARG A 75 6.50 17.40 16.12
N THR A 76 7.42 17.76 15.22
CA THR A 76 7.71 19.15 14.89
C THR A 76 6.53 19.78 14.15
N THR A 77 6.01 19.10 13.12
CA THR A 77 4.87 19.56 12.33
C THR A 77 3.60 19.65 13.17
N ALA A 78 3.31 18.65 14.01
CA ALA A 78 2.16 18.63 14.91
C ALA A 78 2.15 19.84 15.85
N ARG A 79 3.31 20.18 16.44
CA ARG A 79 3.45 21.36 17.31
C ARG A 79 3.34 22.67 16.54
N LYS A 80 3.98 22.74 15.37
CA LYS A 80 4.00 23.95 14.53
C LYS A 80 2.59 24.33 14.07
N HIS A 81 1.80 23.34 13.67
CA HIS A 81 0.45 23.53 13.12
C HIS A 81 -0.66 23.23 14.12
N ASN A 82 -0.31 22.99 15.39
CA ASN A 82 -1.24 22.62 16.47
C ASN A 82 -2.23 21.51 16.10
N CYS A 83 -1.79 20.53 15.32
CA CYS A 83 -2.62 19.47 14.76
C CYS A 83 -2.13 18.08 15.16
N THR A 84 -2.94 17.05 14.93
CA THR A 84 -2.49 15.66 14.98
C THR A 84 -1.86 15.26 13.65
N VAL A 85 -0.75 14.54 13.67
CA VAL A 85 -0.05 14.08 12.46
C VAL A 85 0.02 12.56 12.43
N ALA A 86 -0.37 11.96 11.31
CA ALA A 86 -0.19 10.54 11.01
C ALA A 86 0.82 10.37 9.87
N VAL A 87 1.90 9.61 10.08
CA VAL A 87 2.96 9.40 9.07
C VAL A 87 3.41 7.95 8.96
N GLY A 88 3.44 7.43 7.73
CA GLY A 88 3.93 6.09 7.42
C GLY A 88 5.45 6.03 7.37
N TYR A 89 6.07 5.00 7.96
CA TYR A 89 7.51 4.87 8.07
C TYR A 89 7.99 3.40 8.20
N PRO A 90 9.24 3.09 7.80
CA PRO A 90 9.85 1.78 8.01
C PRO A 90 10.35 1.64 9.45
N GLU A 91 9.63 0.90 10.27
CA GLU A 91 9.95 0.69 11.68
C GLU A 91 10.98 -0.43 11.86
N LYS A 92 11.89 -0.23 12.81
CA LYS A 92 12.78 -1.24 13.38
C LYS A 92 12.61 -1.31 14.89
N VAL A 93 12.49 -2.53 15.38
CA VAL A 93 12.50 -2.87 16.81
C VAL A 93 13.82 -3.57 17.11
N ASP A 94 14.64 -2.95 17.96
CA ASP A 94 15.80 -3.63 18.50
C ASP A 94 15.32 -4.62 19.57
N THR A 95 15.65 -5.90 19.38
CA THR A 95 15.37 -6.96 20.36
C THR A 95 16.40 -6.90 21.49
N GLU A 96 15.99 -7.17 22.73
CA GLU A 96 16.90 -7.19 23.89
C GLU A 96 17.98 -8.29 23.76
N GLU A 97 17.68 -9.35 22.99
CA GLU A 97 18.61 -10.41 22.64
C GLU A 97 19.44 -10.04 21.40
N GLN A 98 20.69 -9.61 21.63
CA GLN A 98 21.68 -9.25 20.58
C GLN A 98 22.00 -10.36 19.56
N THR A 99 21.39 -11.54 19.68
CA THR A 99 21.62 -12.72 18.81
C THR A 99 20.55 -12.92 17.75
N SER A 100 19.42 -12.20 17.79
CA SER A 100 18.38 -12.28 16.76
C SER A 100 18.46 -11.08 15.80
N ALA A 101 18.05 -11.30 14.55
CA ALA A 101 17.85 -10.21 13.61
C ALA A 101 16.75 -9.28 14.16
N PRO A 102 16.87 -7.95 13.97
CA PRO A 102 15.86 -7.01 14.43
C PRO A 102 14.53 -7.25 13.71
N GLU A 103 13.43 -7.02 14.41
CA GLU A 103 12.11 -7.04 13.79
C GLU A 103 11.87 -5.73 13.03
N THR A 104 11.32 -5.83 11.84
CA THR A 104 11.09 -4.71 10.92
C THR A 104 9.65 -4.71 10.46
N TYR A 105 9.05 -3.52 10.32
CA TYR A 105 7.64 -3.37 10.00
C TYR A 105 7.40 -2.18 9.08
N ASN A 106 6.38 -2.28 8.23
CA ASN A 106 5.76 -1.12 7.62
C ASN A 106 4.74 -0.56 8.62
N ALA A 107 4.96 0.67 9.09
CA ALA A 107 4.23 1.21 10.23
C ALA A 107 3.66 2.61 9.98
N LEU A 108 2.67 2.98 10.77
CA LEU A 108 2.02 4.29 10.81
C LEU A 108 2.05 4.80 12.25
N ILE A 109 2.74 5.92 12.48
CA ILE A 109 2.75 6.59 13.79
C ILE A 109 1.78 7.77 13.77
N VAL A 110 1.01 7.92 14.84
CA VAL A 110 0.10 9.06 15.05
C VAL A 110 0.55 9.85 16.28
N VAL A 111 0.71 11.16 16.13
CA VAL A 111 1.25 12.07 17.14
C VAL A 111 0.30 13.26 17.31
N ASN A 112 -0.03 13.62 18.56
CA ASN A 112 -0.89 14.79 18.84
C ASN A 112 -0.13 16.12 18.74
N SER A 113 -0.84 17.24 18.87
CA SER A 113 -0.27 18.59 18.83
C SER A 113 0.76 18.88 19.93
N GLY A 114 0.69 18.16 21.07
CA GLY A 114 1.72 18.20 22.12
C GLY A 114 3.03 17.48 21.74
N GLY A 115 3.02 16.70 20.66
CA GLY A 115 4.11 15.84 20.23
C GLY A 115 4.17 14.50 20.95
N GLU A 116 3.07 14.08 21.58
CA GLU A 116 2.92 12.79 22.23
C GLU A 116 2.39 11.76 21.23
N LYS A 117 2.90 10.52 21.31
CA LYS A 117 2.45 9.42 20.46
C LYS A 117 1.07 8.93 20.92
N LEU A 118 0.06 9.03 20.05
CA LEU A 118 -1.28 8.47 20.26
C LEU A 118 -1.37 7.01 19.83
N ALA A 119 -0.73 6.66 18.70
CA ALA A 119 -0.75 5.31 18.16
C ALA A 119 0.54 4.97 17.40
N ASN A 120 0.86 3.68 17.31
CA ASN A 120 1.82 3.11 16.37
C ASN A 120 1.18 1.84 15.82
N TYR A 121 0.74 1.89 14.58
CA TYR A 121 0.13 0.77 13.88
C TYR A 121 1.16 0.12 12.95
N ARG A 122 1.13 -1.21 12.83
CA ARG A 122 1.98 -1.99 11.91
C ARG A 122 1.06 -2.68 10.92
N LYS A 123 1.38 -2.55 9.63
CA LYS A 123 0.60 -3.10 8.52
C LYS A 123 0.29 -4.58 8.77
N SER A 124 -0.98 -4.95 8.69
CA SER A 124 -1.41 -6.31 9.00
C SER A 124 -1.28 -7.21 7.78
N PHE A 125 -1.69 -6.73 6.61
CA PHE A 125 -1.64 -7.47 5.37
C PHE A 125 -0.53 -6.89 4.50
N LEU A 126 0.54 -7.67 4.34
CA LEU A 126 1.68 -7.26 3.53
C LEU A 126 1.36 -7.33 2.04
N TYR A 127 1.91 -6.39 1.30
CA TYR A 127 2.00 -6.47 -0.15
C TYR A 127 3.35 -7.10 -0.53
N TYR A 128 3.47 -7.63 -1.75
CA TYR A 128 4.67 -8.34 -2.19
C TYR A 128 5.99 -7.57 -1.98
N THR A 129 5.96 -6.24 -2.07
CA THR A 129 7.12 -5.38 -1.77
C THR A 129 7.50 -5.42 -0.30
N ASP A 130 6.51 -5.42 0.60
CA ASP A 130 6.71 -5.49 2.05
C ASP A 130 7.21 -6.87 2.50
N ASP A 131 6.69 -7.96 1.91
CA ASP A 131 7.04 -9.36 2.26
C ASP A 131 8.56 -9.64 2.18
N THR A 132 9.29 -8.85 1.38
CA THR A 132 10.74 -9.02 1.24
C THR A 132 11.53 -8.56 2.46
N TRP A 133 10.97 -7.70 3.33
CA TRP A 133 11.72 -7.06 4.40
C TRP A 133 10.96 -6.81 5.70
N ALA A 134 9.62 -6.88 5.71
CA ALA A 134 8.78 -6.57 6.85
C ALA A 134 8.09 -7.82 7.42
N LEU A 135 7.78 -7.76 8.71
CA LEU A 135 6.86 -8.68 9.37
C LEU A 135 5.44 -8.10 9.38
N GLU A 136 4.45 -8.98 9.46
CA GLU A 136 3.04 -8.60 9.69
C GLU A 136 2.86 -8.01 11.11
N GLY A 137 2.01 -6.99 11.21
CA GLY A 137 1.52 -6.49 12.49
C GLY A 137 0.60 -7.48 13.21
N GLN A 138 0.23 -7.15 14.46
CA GLN A 138 -0.60 -8.02 15.31
C GLN A 138 -2.11 -7.92 15.02
N GLY A 139 -2.49 -7.55 13.79
CA GLY A 139 -3.86 -7.28 13.38
C GLY A 139 -4.19 -5.77 13.32
N PHE A 140 -5.36 -5.47 12.76
CA PHE A 140 -5.79 -4.09 12.49
C PHE A 140 -5.94 -3.27 13.78
N TYR A 141 -5.53 -2.01 13.74
CA TYR A 141 -5.63 -1.12 14.90
C TYR A 141 -7.09 -0.71 15.14
N GLY A 142 -7.52 -0.73 16.40
CA GLY A 142 -8.74 -0.09 16.86
C GLY A 142 -8.52 0.58 18.20
N GLY A 143 -8.72 1.90 18.27
CA GLY A 143 -8.46 2.65 19.49
C GLY A 143 -8.92 4.09 19.41
N LYS A 144 -8.98 4.78 20.55
CA LYS A 144 -9.31 6.21 20.57
C LYS A 144 -8.11 7.05 20.16
N LEU A 145 -8.30 8.00 19.25
CA LEU A 145 -7.28 8.96 18.86
C LEU A 145 -7.65 10.35 19.37
N GLY A 146 -7.16 10.69 20.57
CA GLY A 146 -7.41 11.99 21.19
C GLY A 146 -8.90 12.34 21.24
N SER A 147 -9.25 13.51 20.73
CA SER A 147 -10.64 14.01 20.62
C SER A 147 -11.39 13.51 19.39
N PHE A 148 -10.74 12.82 18.44
CA PHE A 148 -11.38 12.31 17.21
C PHE A 148 -12.30 11.12 17.46
N GLY A 149 -12.37 10.61 18.68
CA GLY A 149 -13.17 9.45 19.01
C GLY A 149 -12.47 8.15 18.63
N GLN A 150 -13.26 7.19 18.19
CA GLN A 150 -12.84 5.82 17.93
C GLN A 150 -12.35 5.69 16.49
N ALA A 151 -11.12 5.23 16.33
CA ALA A 151 -10.47 5.13 15.04
C ALA A 151 -10.08 3.70 14.67
N ALA A 152 -10.06 3.42 13.37
CA ALA A 152 -9.39 2.30 12.75
C ALA A 152 -8.23 2.82 11.87
N LEU A 153 -7.06 2.18 11.98
CA LEU A 153 -5.91 2.51 11.14
C LEU A 153 -5.62 1.33 10.21
N GLY A 154 -5.38 1.63 8.94
CA GLY A 154 -4.91 0.69 7.94
C GLY A 154 -3.81 1.29 7.08
N ILE A 155 -3.06 0.43 6.43
CA ILE A 155 -1.99 0.77 5.50
C ILE A 155 -2.24 -0.01 4.20
N CYS A 156 -2.58 0.72 3.14
CA CYS A 156 -2.71 0.24 1.76
C CYS A 156 -3.40 -1.13 1.63
N MET A 157 -2.61 -2.20 1.52
CA MET A 157 -3.04 -3.58 1.33
C MET A 157 -3.99 -4.11 2.41
N ASP A 158 -4.06 -3.48 3.58
CA ASP A 158 -4.98 -3.87 4.66
C ASP A 158 -6.45 -3.93 4.22
N ILE A 159 -6.89 -3.13 3.24
CA ILE A 159 -8.27 -3.20 2.76
C ILE A 159 -8.55 -4.37 1.82
N ASN A 160 -7.52 -5.02 1.29
CA ASN A 160 -7.65 -6.13 0.34
C ASN A 160 -7.89 -7.46 1.05
N PRO A 161 -8.40 -8.47 0.34
CA PRO A 161 -8.41 -9.83 0.85
C PRO A 161 -6.99 -10.29 1.19
N TYR A 162 -6.83 -10.99 2.31
CA TYR A 162 -5.51 -11.43 2.77
C TYR A 162 -4.74 -12.16 1.66
N LYS A 163 -3.52 -11.67 1.37
CA LYS A 163 -2.61 -12.16 0.32
C LYS A 163 -3.19 -12.19 -1.10
N PHE A 164 -4.30 -11.51 -1.35
CA PHE A 164 -5.14 -11.69 -2.55
C PHE A 164 -5.65 -13.13 -2.75
N GLU A 165 -5.62 -13.95 -1.70
CA GLU A 165 -6.06 -15.35 -1.72
C GLU A 165 -7.40 -15.54 -0.99
N ALA A 166 -7.66 -14.74 0.04
CA ALA A 166 -8.93 -14.78 0.75
C ALA A 166 -10.10 -14.39 -0.18
N PRO A 167 -11.34 -14.85 0.12
CA PRO A 167 -12.51 -14.48 -0.66
C PRO A 167 -12.69 -12.96 -0.75
N TRP A 168 -13.12 -12.47 -1.92
CA TRP A 168 -13.38 -11.04 -2.13
C TRP A 168 -14.35 -10.46 -1.11
N ASP A 169 -15.36 -11.23 -0.72
CA ASP A 169 -16.39 -10.87 0.24
C ASP A 169 -16.01 -11.06 1.71
N ALA A 170 -14.74 -11.38 2.00
CA ALA A 170 -14.24 -11.47 3.36
C ALA A 170 -14.17 -10.11 4.07
N TYR A 171 -13.93 -9.03 3.31
CA TYR A 171 -13.93 -7.62 3.76
C TYR A 171 -13.31 -7.39 5.15
N GLU A 172 -12.15 -7.99 5.41
CA GLU A 172 -11.57 -8.15 6.76
C GLU A 172 -11.42 -6.81 7.47
N PHE A 173 -10.86 -5.81 6.79
CA PHE A 173 -10.70 -4.46 7.34
C PHE A 173 -12.02 -3.73 7.54
N ALA A 174 -12.96 -3.83 6.61
CA ALA A 174 -14.26 -3.17 6.74
C ALA A 174 -15.08 -3.74 7.90
N PHE A 175 -15.04 -5.05 8.13
CA PHE A 175 -15.65 -5.65 9.33
C PHE A 175 -14.92 -5.24 10.61
N HIS A 176 -13.60 -5.06 10.56
CA HIS A 176 -12.86 -4.51 11.70
C HIS A 176 -13.31 -3.07 12.04
N VAL A 177 -13.49 -2.19 11.04
CA VAL A 177 -14.05 -0.84 11.22
C VAL A 177 -15.38 -0.89 11.98
N LEU A 178 -16.27 -1.81 11.61
CA LEU A 178 -17.55 -2.02 12.29
C LEU A 178 -17.39 -2.58 13.71
N GLN A 179 -16.53 -3.59 13.88
CA GLN A 179 -16.29 -4.25 15.15
C GLN A 179 -15.80 -3.26 16.22
N VAL A 180 -14.87 -2.39 15.84
CA VAL A 180 -14.32 -1.38 16.75
C VAL A 180 -15.18 -0.13 16.81
N ARG A 181 -16.26 -0.04 16.03
CA ARG A 181 -17.18 1.11 15.93
C ARG A 181 -16.43 2.40 15.62
N ALA A 182 -15.56 2.36 14.62
CA ALA A 182 -14.77 3.53 14.24
C ALA A 182 -15.65 4.60 13.58
N ASN A 183 -15.55 5.82 14.08
CA ASN A 183 -16.08 7.03 13.42
C ASN A 183 -15.00 7.71 12.55
N LEU A 184 -13.74 7.30 12.68
CA LEU A 184 -12.63 7.77 11.88
C LEU A 184 -11.81 6.58 11.34
N VAL A 185 -11.55 6.56 10.04
CA VAL A 185 -10.70 5.56 9.38
C VAL A 185 -9.56 6.29 8.68
N ILE A 186 -8.33 5.95 9.02
CA ILE A 186 -7.13 6.52 8.38
C ILE A 186 -6.44 5.40 7.59
N LEU A 187 -6.33 5.61 6.29
CA LEU A 187 -5.60 4.75 5.36
C LEU A 187 -4.42 5.52 4.78
N SER A 188 -3.22 5.20 5.28
CA SER A 188 -1.95 5.70 4.75
C SER A 188 -1.48 4.74 3.66
N THR A 189 -1.28 5.21 2.42
CA THR A 189 -1.18 4.30 1.27
C THR A 189 -0.07 4.64 0.27
N ALA A 190 0.47 3.60 -0.34
CA ALA A 190 1.29 3.61 -1.55
C ALA A 190 0.64 2.77 -2.65
N TRP A 191 -0.59 3.15 -3.01
CA TRP A 191 -1.43 2.41 -3.93
C TRP A 191 -0.99 2.59 -5.39
N LEU A 192 -0.85 1.48 -6.10
CA LEU A 192 -0.42 1.42 -7.49
C LEU A 192 -1.60 1.53 -8.46
N THR A 193 -1.35 2.03 -9.66
CA THR A 193 -2.28 1.90 -10.80
C THR A 193 -1.85 0.77 -11.74
N ASN A 194 -2.82 0.17 -12.41
CA ASN A 194 -2.62 -0.79 -13.50
C ASN A 194 -2.52 -0.13 -14.88
N ASP A 195 -2.81 1.17 -14.97
CA ASP A 195 -2.79 1.90 -16.23
C ASP A 195 -1.35 2.10 -16.73
N GLU A 196 -1.18 2.15 -18.06
CA GLU A 196 0.12 2.44 -18.67
C GLU A 196 0.60 3.83 -18.25
N ARG A 197 1.84 3.89 -17.77
CA ARG A 197 2.45 5.07 -17.15
C ARG A 197 2.30 6.35 -17.96
N THR A 198 2.65 6.32 -19.25
CA THR A 198 2.68 7.52 -20.10
C THR A 198 1.27 8.11 -20.25
N SER A 199 0.29 7.24 -20.53
CA SER A 199 -1.12 7.60 -20.59
C SER A 199 -1.65 8.10 -19.24
N PHE A 200 -1.31 7.41 -18.16
CA PHE A 200 -1.76 7.75 -16.81
C PHE A 200 -1.25 9.13 -16.39
N LEU A 201 0.04 9.40 -16.56
CA LEU A 201 0.69 10.64 -16.16
C LEU A 201 0.36 11.83 -17.09
N SER A 202 -0.28 11.59 -18.24
CA SER A 202 -0.71 12.67 -19.15
C SER A 202 -1.85 13.53 -18.59
N ARG A 203 -2.52 13.08 -17.52
CA ARG A 203 -3.65 13.79 -16.86
C ARG A 203 -3.45 13.87 -15.35
N PRO A 204 -2.42 14.59 -14.87
CA PRO A 204 -2.05 14.60 -13.45
C PRO A 204 -3.16 15.19 -12.57
N ASP A 205 -3.92 16.17 -13.06
CA ASP A 205 -4.97 16.87 -12.30
C ASP A 205 -6.25 16.03 -12.15
N ALA A 206 -6.44 15.01 -12.98
CA ALA A 206 -7.64 14.18 -12.93
C ALA A 206 -7.47 13.06 -11.88
N PRO A 207 -8.45 12.85 -10.99
CA PRO A 207 -8.41 11.72 -10.06
C PRO A 207 -8.46 10.39 -10.81
N ASP A 208 -7.89 9.34 -10.22
CA ASP A 208 -8.09 7.97 -10.68
C ASP A 208 -9.38 7.37 -10.12
N MET A 209 -10.45 7.54 -10.90
CA MET A 209 -11.78 7.05 -10.54
C MET A 209 -11.85 5.52 -10.40
N SER A 210 -10.99 4.76 -11.08
CA SER A 210 -10.94 3.31 -10.94
C SER A 210 -10.47 2.92 -9.55
N THR A 211 -9.40 3.57 -9.07
CA THR A 211 -8.86 3.38 -7.71
C THR A 211 -9.86 3.85 -6.65
N LEU A 212 -10.47 5.03 -6.82
CA LEU A 212 -11.48 5.51 -5.87
C LEU A 212 -12.69 4.55 -5.77
N THR A 213 -13.18 4.06 -6.91
CA THR A 213 -14.29 3.09 -6.94
C THR A 213 -13.90 1.77 -6.26
N TYR A 214 -12.66 1.32 -6.46
CA TYR A 214 -12.14 0.12 -5.79
C TYR A 214 -12.16 0.29 -4.26
N TRP A 215 -11.61 1.39 -3.77
CA TRP A 215 -11.56 1.69 -2.34
C TRP A 215 -12.94 1.71 -1.70
N VAL A 216 -13.91 2.36 -2.34
CA VAL A 216 -15.30 2.37 -1.89
C VAL A 216 -15.89 0.96 -1.82
N ARG A 217 -15.67 0.14 -2.86
CA ARG A 217 -16.14 -1.26 -2.87
C ARG A 217 -15.51 -2.12 -1.77
N ARG A 218 -14.28 -1.83 -1.35
CA ARG A 218 -13.64 -2.54 -0.22
C ARG A 218 -14.24 -2.19 1.13
N LEU A 219 -14.99 -1.08 1.21
CA LEU A 219 -15.68 -0.62 2.41
C LEU A 219 -17.18 -0.93 2.39
N GLU A 220 -17.63 -1.79 1.46
CA GLU A 220 -19.03 -2.14 1.25
C GLU A 220 -19.78 -2.52 2.56
N PRO A 221 -19.24 -3.33 3.49
CA PRO A 221 -19.93 -3.60 4.76
C PRO A 221 -20.22 -2.37 5.61
N VAL A 222 -19.31 -1.37 5.60
CA VAL A 222 -19.49 -0.12 6.35
C VAL A 222 -20.64 0.68 5.75
N ILE A 223 -20.71 0.74 4.41
CA ILE A 223 -21.79 1.41 3.67
C ILE A 223 -23.14 0.72 3.96
N GLN A 224 -23.19 -0.61 3.84
CA GLN A 224 -24.42 -1.39 4.00
C GLN A 224 -24.98 -1.40 5.44
N THR A 225 -24.19 -0.97 6.43
CA THR A 225 -24.66 -0.85 7.81
C THR A 225 -25.77 0.21 7.95
N ASN A 226 -25.86 1.18 7.03
CA ASN A 226 -26.85 2.27 7.07
C ASN A 226 -26.88 3.00 8.42
N SER A 227 -25.69 3.26 8.97
CA SER A 227 -25.54 3.98 10.25
C SER A 227 -25.94 5.45 10.10
N SER A 228 -26.67 5.98 11.09
CA SER A 228 -26.96 7.42 11.20
C SER A 228 -25.77 8.23 11.68
N GLU A 229 -24.80 7.58 12.33
CA GLU A 229 -23.51 8.17 12.67
C GLU A 229 -22.58 8.06 11.47
N GLU A 230 -21.93 9.17 11.14
CA GLU A 230 -21.00 9.22 10.00
C GLU A 230 -19.64 8.63 10.36
N THR A 231 -19.14 7.75 9.49
CA THR A 231 -17.74 7.32 9.52
C THR A 231 -16.96 8.12 8.49
N ILE A 232 -16.00 8.93 8.94
CA ILE A 232 -15.06 9.63 8.07
C ILE A 232 -13.93 8.68 7.68
N VAL A 233 -13.66 8.57 6.38
CA VAL A 233 -12.62 7.72 5.81
C VAL A 233 -11.64 8.57 5.02
N ILE A 234 -10.36 8.43 5.35
CA ILE A 234 -9.26 9.20 4.78
C ILE A 234 -8.33 8.25 4.04
N PHE A 235 -8.12 8.50 2.75
CA PHE A 235 -7.08 7.87 1.95
C PHE A 235 -6.00 8.92 1.65
N ALA A 236 -4.86 8.83 2.34
CA ALA A 236 -3.67 9.61 2.00
C ALA A 236 -2.75 8.72 1.17
N ASN A 237 -2.75 8.93 -0.13
CA ASN A 237 -1.96 8.15 -1.08
C ASN A 237 -0.84 9.00 -1.67
N ARG A 238 0.32 8.38 -1.88
CA ARG A 238 1.40 9.02 -2.65
C ARG A 238 1.09 9.02 -4.14
N CYS A 239 1.75 9.90 -4.87
CA CYS A 239 1.73 9.94 -6.33
C CYS A 239 3.14 9.68 -6.89
N GLY A 240 3.29 9.85 -8.21
CA GLY A 240 4.57 9.70 -8.90
C GLY A 240 4.97 8.26 -9.18
N THR A 241 6.26 8.02 -9.32
CA THR A 241 6.81 6.74 -9.80
C THR A 241 8.07 6.34 -9.03
N GLU A 242 8.32 5.03 -8.92
CA GLU A 242 9.58 4.44 -8.45
C GLU A 242 9.96 3.22 -9.30
N GLY A 243 11.00 3.31 -10.12
CA GLY A 243 11.36 2.25 -11.07
C GLY A 243 10.23 2.04 -12.08
N GLU A 244 9.65 0.84 -12.14
CA GLU A 244 8.47 0.49 -12.97
C GLU A 244 7.12 0.74 -12.27
N ALA A 245 7.12 1.04 -10.97
CA ALA A 245 5.90 1.34 -10.24
C ALA A 245 5.35 2.75 -10.58
N THR A 246 4.03 2.85 -10.71
CA THR A 246 3.30 4.13 -10.85
C THR A 246 2.22 4.17 -9.79
N TYR A 247 2.23 5.21 -8.95
CA TYR A 247 1.30 5.37 -7.83
C TYR A 247 0.09 6.20 -8.23
N ALA A 248 -1.08 5.82 -7.71
CA ALA A 248 -2.36 6.32 -8.18
C ALA A 248 -2.71 7.74 -7.70
N GLY A 249 -1.96 8.30 -6.74
CA GLY A 249 -2.32 9.57 -6.10
C GLY A 249 -3.77 9.50 -5.61
N THR A 250 -4.59 10.48 -6.00
CA THR A 250 -6.04 10.46 -5.73
C THR A 250 -6.35 10.41 -4.23
N SER A 251 -5.53 11.06 -3.41
CA SER A 251 -5.82 11.23 -1.98
C SER A 251 -7.22 11.82 -1.81
N THR A 252 -8.01 11.24 -0.91
CA THR A 252 -9.45 11.48 -0.82
C THR A 252 -9.91 11.45 0.63
N VAL A 253 -10.82 12.36 0.97
CA VAL A 253 -11.60 12.30 2.22
C VAL A 253 -13.07 12.10 1.88
N MET A 254 -13.67 11.07 2.48
CA MET A 254 -15.07 10.72 2.27
C MET A 254 -15.78 10.44 3.61
N GLY A 255 -17.09 10.61 3.64
CA GLY A 255 -17.97 10.24 4.74
C GLY A 255 -18.95 9.16 4.30
N ILE A 256 -19.17 8.18 5.17
CA ILE A 256 -20.14 7.11 4.99
C ILE A 256 -21.25 7.29 6.03
N LYS A 257 -22.48 7.53 5.58
CA LYS A 257 -23.64 7.77 6.43
C LYS A 257 -24.92 7.37 5.70
N ASP A 258 -25.86 6.73 6.40
CA ASP A 258 -27.17 6.35 5.87
C ASP A 258 -27.10 5.54 4.55
N GLY A 259 -26.05 4.74 4.37
CA GLY A 259 -25.84 3.94 3.16
C GLY A 259 -25.29 4.73 1.97
N GLU A 260 -24.98 6.02 2.16
CA GLU A 260 -24.44 6.90 1.13
C GLU A 260 -22.96 7.21 1.39
N VAL A 261 -22.23 7.43 0.29
CA VAL A 261 -20.83 7.85 0.33
C VAL A 261 -20.73 9.27 -0.20
N SER A 262 -20.38 10.19 0.68
CA SER A 262 -20.13 11.60 0.37
C SER A 262 -18.63 11.84 0.25
N VAL A 263 -18.18 12.55 -0.78
CA VAL A 263 -16.76 12.92 -0.96
C VAL A 263 -16.62 14.37 -0.56
N TYR A 264 -15.80 14.65 0.46
CA TYR A 264 -15.49 16.02 0.89
C TYR A 264 -14.41 16.65 0.02
N GLY A 265 -13.44 15.85 -0.44
CA GLY A 265 -12.41 16.32 -1.35
C GLY A 265 -11.58 15.19 -1.92
N VAL A 266 -10.97 15.44 -3.09
CA VAL A 266 -10.16 14.49 -3.84
C VAL A 266 -9.10 15.24 -4.65
N LEU A 267 -7.86 14.74 -4.65
CA LEU A 267 -6.78 15.28 -5.50
C LEU A 267 -6.69 14.58 -6.85
N GLY A 268 -5.99 15.22 -7.78
CA GLY A 268 -5.55 14.58 -9.01
C GLY A 268 -4.61 13.40 -8.76
N ARG A 269 -4.49 12.51 -9.73
CA ARG A 269 -3.63 11.31 -9.64
C ARG A 269 -2.12 11.59 -9.59
N GLY A 270 -1.69 12.77 -10.06
CA GLY A 270 -0.28 13.09 -10.27
C GLY A 270 0.18 14.41 -9.68
N VAL A 271 -0.67 15.10 -8.90
CA VAL A 271 -0.33 16.40 -8.29
C VAL A 271 0.34 16.21 -6.93
N GLU A 272 1.33 17.06 -6.61
CA GLU A 272 1.96 17.12 -5.29
C GLU A 272 1.36 18.32 -4.52
N GLU A 273 0.30 18.06 -3.77
CA GLU A 273 -0.54 19.07 -3.14
C GLU A 273 -1.04 18.62 -1.75
N LEU A 274 -1.44 19.59 -0.93
CA LEU A 274 -2.15 19.34 0.32
C LEU A 274 -3.66 19.44 0.05
N LEU A 275 -4.37 18.32 0.16
CA LEU A 275 -5.84 18.35 0.22
C LEU A 275 -6.26 18.82 1.60
N VAL A 276 -7.02 19.91 1.69
CA VAL A 276 -7.64 20.34 2.94
C VAL A 276 -9.15 20.34 2.77
N VAL A 277 -9.84 19.70 3.71
CA VAL A 277 -11.30 19.66 3.76
C VAL A 277 -11.77 19.98 5.17
N ASP A 278 -12.92 20.64 5.29
CA ASP A 278 -13.68 20.69 6.53
C ASP A 278 -14.91 19.79 6.41
N THR A 279 -15.02 18.78 7.27
CA THR A 279 -16.19 17.88 7.28
C THR A 279 -17.46 18.54 7.79
N ASP A 280 -17.38 19.77 8.30
CA ASP A 280 -18.55 20.55 8.70
C ASP A 280 -19.19 21.28 7.49
N ASP A 281 -18.45 21.38 6.38
CA ASP A 281 -18.94 21.91 5.11
C ASP A 281 -19.74 20.87 4.32
N LEU A 282 -20.49 21.33 3.30
CA LEU A 282 -21.16 20.42 2.38
C LEU A 282 -20.14 19.61 1.56
N PRO A 283 -20.37 18.30 1.35
CA PRO A 283 -19.48 17.48 0.56
C PRO A 283 -19.44 17.97 -0.90
N PHE A 284 -18.25 17.88 -1.51
CA PHE A 284 -18.02 18.16 -2.93
C PHE A 284 -18.93 17.36 -3.85
N GLY A 285 -19.26 16.12 -3.48
CA GLY A 285 -20.19 15.28 -4.22
C GLY A 285 -20.57 14.00 -3.51
N LYS A 286 -21.39 13.18 -4.17
CA LYS A 286 -21.74 11.83 -3.70
C LYS A 286 -21.35 10.79 -4.73
N ILE A 287 -20.88 9.64 -4.27
CA ILE A 287 -20.66 8.48 -5.11
C ILE A 287 -21.98 7.73 -5.19
N VAL A 288 -22.50 7.60 -6.41
CA VAL A 288 -23.78 6.93 -6.67
C VAL A 288 -23.49 5.66 -7.45
N ASP A 289 -23.81 4.51 -6.86
CA ASP A 289 -23.82 3.27 -7.62
C ASP A 289 -25.05 3.25 -8.55
N ARG A 290 -24.81 2.97 -9.82
CA ARG A 290 -25.86 2.87 -10.84
C ARG A 290 -25.93 1.42 -11.31
N PRO A 291 -26.81 0.59 -10.71
CA PRO A 291 -26.93 -0.81 -11.11
C PRO A 291 -27.25 -0.92 -12.60
N GLY A 292 -26.42 -1.67 -13.34
CA GLY A 292 -26.64 -1.98 -14.76
C GLY A 292 -25.76 -1.27 -15.78
N VAL A 293 -24.85 -0.37 -15.37
CA VAL A 293 -23.80 0.15 -16.26
C VAL A 293 -22.53 -0.70 -16.08
N PRO A 294 -22.08 -1.46 -17.09
CA PRO A 294 -20.80 -2.15 -17.00
C PRO A 294 -19.69 -1.09 -16.87
N VAL A 295 -18.97 -1.14 -15.75
CA VAL A 295 -17.71 -0.41 -15.62
C VAL A 295 -16.74 -1.10 -16.57
N ASN A 296 -16.28 -0.40 -17.61
CA ASN A 296 -15.24 -0.92 -18.48
C ASN A 296 -13.95 -1.05 -17.68
N GLY A 297 -13.47 -2.30 -17.52
CA GLY A 297 -12.40 -2.65 -16.60
C GLY A 297 -12.96 -3.01 -15.23
N GLU A 298 -12.67 -4.23 -14.74
CA GLU A 298 -12.82 -4.48 -13.32
C GLU A 298 -11.90 -3.49 -12.60
N PRO A 299 -12.38 -2.71 -11.59
CA PRO A 299 -11.47 -1.98 -10.72
C PRO A 299 -10.54 -3.03 -10.11
N GLY A 300 -9.29 -3.02 -10.58
CA GLY A 300 -8.35 -4.07 -10.29
C GLY A 300 -7.70 -3.85 -8.94
N ALA A 301 -7.45 -4.95 -8.23
CA ALA A 301 -6.43 -4.97 -7.20
C ALA A 301 -5.11 -4.38 -7.77
N PRO A 302 -4.25 -3.79 -6.92
CA PRO A 302 -2.96 -3.29 -7.38
C PRO A 302 -2.17 -4.43 -8.07
N PRO A 303 -1.43 -4.12 -9.16
CA PRO A 303 -0.73 -5.13 -9.96
C PRO A 303 0.34 -5.81 -9.13
N ALA A 304 0.51 -7.13 -9.27
CA ALA A 304 1.70 -7.81 -8.76
C ALA A 304 2.99 -7.21 -9.35
N PRO A 305 4.15 -7.27 -8.66
CA PRO A 305 5.41 -6.76 -9.18
C PRO A 305 5.79 -7.47 -10.48
N ALA A 306 6.40 -6.73 -11.42
CA ALA A 306 7.04 -7.35 -12.57
C ALA A 306 8.22 -8.23 -12.11
N GLU A 307 8.27 -9.48 -12.57
CA GLU A 307 9.48 -10.32 -12.43
C GLU A 307 10.58 -9.73 -13.32
N GLU A 308 11.71 -9.34 -12.73
CA GLU A 308 12.91 -9.06 -13.51
C GLU A 308 13.59 -10.38 -13.89
N PRO A 309 14.13 -10.50 -15.12
CA PRO A 309 14.86 -11.69 -15.51
C PRO A 309 16.06 -11.88 -14.59
N GLU A 310 16.20 -13.09 -14.01
CA GLU A 310 17.37 -13.48 -13.22
C GLU A 310 18.65 -13.08 -13.95
N ASP A 311 19.47 -12.25 -13.30
CA ASP A 311 20.78 -11.86 -13.80
C ASP A 311 21.71 -13.09 -13.70
N LYS A 312 21.66 -13.94 -14.73
CA LYS A 312 22.55 -15.09 -14.82
C LYS A 312 23.97 -14.55 -14.95
N PRO A 313 24.91 -14.97 -14.06
CA PRO A 313 26.29 -14.53 -14.18
C PRO A 313 26.81 -14.92 -15.57
N PRO A 314 27.61 -14.05 -16.22
CA PRO A 314 28.03 -14.28 -17.59
C PRO A 314 28.78 -15.61 -17.66
N LYS A 315 28.28 -16.52 -18.51
CA LYS A 315 29.01 -17.72 -18.88
C LYS A 315 30.26 -17.28 -19.64
N ASP A 316 31.39 -17.43 -18.98
CA ASP A 316 32.71 -17.34 -19.55
C ASP A 316 32.79 -18.28 -20.77
N THR A 317 32.79 -17.70 -21.97
CA THR A 317 33.10 -18.41 -23.21
C THR A 317 34.16 -17.59 -23.95
N GLY A 318 35.40 -17.88 -23.63
CA GLY A 318 36.53 -17.45 -24.43
C GLY A 318 36.50 -18.13 -25.81
N GLY A 319 36.80 -17.34 -26.85
CA GLY A 319 37.58 -17.84 -27.99
C GLY A 319 36.92 -17.86 -29.36
N ALA A 320 37.15 -16.75 -30.09
CA ALA A 320 37.54 -16.66 -31.50
C ALA A 320 36.53 -16.95 -32.64
N GLY A 321 36.39 -15.96 -33.54
CA GLY A 321 35.88 -16.15 -34.89
C GLY A 321 35.50 -14.84 -35.59
N ALA A 322 36.42 -14.30 -36.38
CA ALA A 322 36.20 -13.13 -37.25
C ALA A 322 35.24 -13.44 -38.42
N GLY A 323 34.46 -12.44 -38.87
CA GLY A 323 33.67 -12.54 -40.09
C GLY A 323 32.80 -11.31 -40.38
N SER A 324 33.24 -10.53 -41.36
CA SER A 324 32.59 -9.35 -41.96
C SER A 324 31.25 -9.63 -42.68
N GLY A 325 30.35 -8.63 -42.74
CA GLY A 325 29.31 -8.58 -43.77
C GLY A 325 28.16 -7.59 -43.52
N LEU A 326 28.08 -6.53 -44.32
CA LEU A 326 26.91 -5.64 -44.45
C LEU A 326 25.72 -6.34 -45.16
N HIS A 327 24.49 -6.00 -44.75
CA HIS A 327 23.30 -5.65 -45.58
C HIS A 327 22.03 -5.67 -44.69
N ALA A 328 21.32 -4.56 -44.50
CA ALA A 328 20.25 -3.98 -45.33
C ALA A 328 18.83 -4.32 -44.84
N PHE A 329 18.05 -3.24 -44.68
CA PHE A 329 16.61 -3.11 -44.43
C PHE A 329 15.69 -4.26 -44.85
N HIS A 330 14.73 -4.59 -43.98
CA HIS A 330 13.35 -4.86 -44.37
C HIS A 330 12.36 -4.46 -43.26
N LYS A 331 11.38 -3.62 -43.64
CA LYS A 331 10.15 -3.36 -42.87
C LYS A 331 9.28 -4.61 -42.93
N ASN A 332 8.67 -5.01 -41.81
CA ASN A 332 7.44 -5.80 -41.86
C ASN A 332 6.49 -5.37 -40.74
N THR A 333 5.35 -4.82 -41.15
CA THR A 333 4.18 -4.53 -40.33
C THR A 333 3.41 -5.82 -40.07
N HIS A 334 3.27 -6.21 -38.80
CA HIS A 334 2.23 -7.16 -38.39
C HIS A 334 1.41 -6.57 -37.25
N ARG A 335 0.13 -6.31 -37.56
CA ARG A 335 -0.96 -6.23 -36.58
C ARG A 335 -1.07 -7.58 -35.89
N VAL A 336 -0.95 -7.60 -34.57
CA VAL A 336 -1.37 -8.73 -33.73
C VAL A 336 -2.42 -8.16 -32.77
N GLY A 337 -3.65 -8.66 -32.90
CA GLY A 337 -4.71 -8.42 -31.92
C GLY A 337 -4.37 -9.17 -30.64
N THR A 338 -4.46 -8.48 -29.51
CA THR A 338 -4.27 -9.06 -28.18
C THR A 338 -5.59 -9.62 -27.70
N GLU A 339 -5.76 -10.94 -27.79
CA GLU A 339 -6.70 -11.68 -26.97
C GLU A 339 -6.03 -11.96 -25.61
N HIS A 340 -6.73 -11.66 -24.51
CA HIS A 340 -6.28 -11.99 -23.15
C HIS A 340 -6.46 -13.49 -22.87
N PRO A 341 -5.50 -14.17 -22.23
CA PRO A 341 -5.61 -15.58 -21.90
C PRO A 341 -6.59 -15.81 -20.74
N SER A 342 -7.45 -16.83 -20.89
CA SER A 342 -8.44 -17.21 -19.88
C SER A 342 -7.83 -17.94 -18.68
N LYS A 343 -8.58 -17.96 -17.56
CA LYS A 343 -8.21 -18.54 -16.24
C LYS A 343 -7.59 -19.95 -16.26
N GLN A 344 -7.77 -20.72 -17.34
CA GLN A 344 -7.17 -22.07 -17.46
C GLN A 344 -5.70 -22.06 -17.90
N GLN A 345 -5.23 -21.03 -18.62
CA GLN A 345 -3.82 -20.97 -19.07
C GLN A 345 -2.87 -20.55 -17.94
N GLN A 346 -3.34 -19.76 -16.97
CA GLN A 346 -2.55 -19.39 -15.79
C GLN A 346 -2.31 -20.59 -14.84
N GLN A 347 -3.28 -21.49 -14.69
CA GLN A 347 -3.10 -22.71 -13.89
C GLN A 347 -2.14 -23.73 -14.53
N GLN A 348 -2.04 -23.77 -15.88
CA GLN A 348 -1.10 -24.67 -16.56
C GLN A 348 0.36 -24.21 -16.49
N GLN A 349 0.63 -22.89 -16.45
CA GLN A 349 1.99 -22.38 -16.25
C GLN A 349 2.54 -22.69 -14.84
N GLN A 350 1.69 -22.72 -13.82
CA GLN A 350 2.10 -23.09 -12.45
C GLN A 350 2.36 -24.60 -12.28
N GLN A 351 1.72 -25.48 -13.05
CA GLN A 351 2.00 -26.94 -12.97
C GLN A 351 3.33 -27.33 -13.64
N GLN A 352 3.79 -26.59 -14.65
CA GLN A 352 5.07 -26.88 -15.31
C GLN A 352 6.29 -26.54 -14.45
N GLN A 353 6.14 -25.66 -13.46
CA GLN A 353 7.22 -25.31 -12.50
C GLN A 353 7.40 -26.35 -11.37
N ARG A 354 6.44 -27.26 -11.14
CA ARG A 354 6.56 -28.30 -10.10
C ARG A 354 7.22 -29.62 -10.58
N GLY A 355 7.69 -29.67 -11.83
CA GLY A 355 8.19 -30.90 -12.45
C GLY A 355 9.68 -31.22 -12.24
N HIS A 356 10.48 -30.35 -11.62
CA HIS A 356 11.92 -30.55 -11.47
C HIS A 356 12.34 -30.57 -10.00
N ASN A 357 12.06 -31.68 -9.32
CA ASN A 357 12.93 -32.23 -8.26
C ASN A 357 12.40 -33.61 -7.85
N ASN A 358 13.04 -34.67 -8.36
CA ASN A 358 12.89 -36.02 -7.84
C ASN A 358 14.23 -36.75 -8.00
N PRO A 359 14.85 -37.26 -6.93
CA PRO A 359 15.82 -38.34 -7.02
C PRO A 359 15.13 -39.69 -6.82
N THR A 360 15.58 -40.64 -7.64
CA THR A 360 15.13 -42.02 -7.80
C THR A 360 15.27 -42.93 -6.58
N SER A 361 14.37 -43.90 -6.54
CA SER A 361 14.17 -45.01 -5.61
C SER A 361 15.29 -46.07 -5.54
N THR A 362 15.39 -46.77 -4.41
CA THR A 362 15.70 -48.22 -4.39
C THR A 362 14.76 -48.99 -3.45
N THR A 363 14.21 -50.06 -4.02
CA THR A 363 13.21 -51.08 -3.60
C THR A 363 13.71 -52.06 -2.52
N HIS A 364 12.99 -52.32 -1.41
CA HIS A 364 12.02 -53.43 -1.10
C HIS A 364 12.66 -54.82 -0.77
N PRO A 365 12.03 -55.82 -0.06
CA PRO A 365 10.70 -55.88 0.59
C PRO A 365 10.69 -56.70 1.94
N PRO A 366 9.66 -57.49 2.38
CA PRO A 366 9.12 -57.40 3.76
C PRO A 366 9.20 -58.70 4.59
N ASN A 367 8.97 -58.67 5.92
CA ASN A 367 8.36 -59.85 6.57
C ASN A 367 7.69 -59.61 7.94
N LYS A 368 6.76 -60.53 8.20
CA LYS A 368 5.69 -60.61 9.20
C LYS A 368 6.13 -60.83 10.66
N ALA A 369 5.27 -60.34 11.56
CA ALA A 369 4.80 -60.89 12.84
C ALA A 369 5.62 -61.98 13.60
N ASN A 370 5.93 -61.73 14.89
CA ASN A 370 5.36 -62.49 16.02
C ASN A 370 5.81 -62.00 17.42
N ARG A 371 4.83 -61.98 18.34
CA ARG A 371 4.80 -62.28 19.79
C ARG A 371 6.09 -62.25 20.66
N LYS A 372 5.96 -61.53 21.81
CA LYS A 372 6.35 -61.78 23.24
C LYS A 372 7.16 -63.08 23.57
N PRO A 373 7.91 -63.18 24.71
CA PRO A 373 7.71 -62.50 26.01
C PRO A 373 8.96 -62.05 26.81
N ILE A 374 8.68 -61.40 27.96
CA ILE A 374 9.52 -61.08 29.14
C ILE A 374 10.04 -62.39 29.80
N PRO A 375 11.26 -62.46 30.39
CA PRO A 375 11.53 -62.25 31.85
C PRO A 375 12.89 -61.56 32.11
N THR A 376 13.28 -61.02 33.27
CA THR A 376 12.88 -61.04 34.69
C THR A 376 13.25 -59.70 35.30
#